data_AF-A0A534I3W8-F1
#
_entry.id   AF-A0A534I3W8-F1
#
_cell.length_a   1.000
_cell.length_b   1.000
_cell.length_c   1.000
_cell.angle_alpha   90.00
_cell.angle_beta   90.00
_cell.angle_gamma   90.00
#
_symmetry.space_group_name_H-M   'P 1'
#
loop_
_entity.id
_entity.type
_entity.pdbx_description
1 polymer ?
#
loop_
_entity_poly.entity_id
_entity_poly.type
_entity_poly.pdbx_seq_one_letter_code
_entity_poly.pdbx_strand_id
1 'polypeptide(L)'
;MRICDDRYRRERARMELALRFLRHEARTQTIRAWTGLSDDRIRKLYRSYMSQARRYLPRHRGKSPHQVAYFTRSLRLQQETAVLASVLSLLGVVPTAPAAGTPAALPGLTRGELLCQAFEAYRLLLPAAQISFEHTVFLATALARGDQLRFGCCSDCGGLLVTERFPLRERRCHHCASPMHSC
;
A
#
# COMPACT_ATOMS: atom_id res chain seq x y z
N MET A 1 30.10 -23.47 7.19
CA MET A 1 29.23 -22.94 8.26
C MET A 1 28.42 -21.76 7.71
N ARG A 2 27.21 -22.01 7.16
CA ARG A 2 26.38 -21.01 6.42
C ARG A 2 25.02 -20.68 7.10
N ILE A 3 24.61 -21.47 8.09
CA ILE A 3 23.27 -21.38 8.70
C ILE A 3 23.13 -20.15 9.63
N CYS A 4 24.20 -19.72 10.30
CA CYS A 4 24.20 -18.51 11.14
C CYS A 4 24.07 -17.22 10.31
N ASP A 5 24.74 -17.14 9.16
CA ASP A 5 24.69 -15.98 8.28
C ASP A 5 23.28 -15.80 7.68
N ASP A 6 22.63 -16.88 7.26
CA ASP A 6 21.28 -16.81 6.70
C ASP A 6 20.23 -16.37 7.73
N ARG A 7 20.36 -16.85 8.97
CA ARG A 7 19.50 -16.39 10.08
C ARG A 7 19.71 -14.91 10.36
N TYR A 8 20.97 -14.48 10.46
CA TYR A 8 21.31 -13.07 10.71
C TYR A 8 20.81 -12.16 9.58
N ARG A 9 21.01 -12.57 8.32
CA ARG A 9 20.52 -11.84 7.14
C ARG A 9 19.01 -11.66 7.17
N ARG A 10 18.24 -12.71 7.44
CA ARG A 10 16.77 -12.61 7.56
C ARG A 10 16.34 -11.70 8.70
N GLU A 11 17.01 -11.81 9.84
CA GLU A 11 16.68 -10.99 11.00
C GLU A 11 16.98 -9.52 10.77
N ARG A 12 18.11 -9.21 10.12
CA ARG A 12 18.45 -7.88 9.65
C ARG A 12 17.43 -7.33 8.66
N ALA A 13 17.03 -8.12 7.65
CA ALA A 13 16.02 -7.71 6.68
C ALA A 13 14.67 -7.37 7.35
N ARG A 14 14.23 -8.15 8.34
CA ARG A 14 13.02 -7.86 9.13
C ARG A 14 13.11 -6.51 9.85
N MET A 15 14.27 -6.21 10.46
CA MET A 15 14.50 -4.96 11.17
C MET A 15 14.57 -3.76 10.22
N GLU A 16 15.26 -3.89 9.10
CA GLU A 16 15.37 -2.84 8.07
C GLU A 16 14.00 -2.51 7.47
N LEU A 17 13.19 -3.53 7.15
CA LEU A 17 11.83 -3.34 6.68
C LEU A 17 10.94 -2.67 7.74
N ALA A 18 11.04 -3.10 9.00
CA ALA A 18 10.30 -2.49 10.10
C ALA A 18 10.65 -0.99 10.27
N LEU A 19 11.93 -0.63 10.11
CA LEU A 19 12.36 0.77 10.15
C LEU A 19 11.77 1.59 8.99
N ARG A 20 11.67 1.03 7.78
CA ARG A 20 11.00 1.71 6.65
C ARG A 20 9.52 1.91 6.92
N PHE A 21 8.84 0.89 7.43
CA PHE A 21 7.42 0.99 7.80
C PHE A 21 7.20 2.04 8.91
N LEU A 22 8.08 2.10 9.91
CA LEU A 22 8.02 3.13 10.95
C LEU A 22 8.18 4.54 10.38
N ARG A 23 9.11 4.76 9.44
CA ARG A 23 9.28 6.05 8.75
C ARG A 23 8.05 6.46 7.95
N HIS A 24 7.30 5.49 7.43
CA HIS A 24 6.02 5.70 6.76
C HIS A 24 4.83 5.72 7.74
N GLU A 25 5.09 5.88 9.04
CA GLU A 25 4.09 5.98 10.12
C GLU A 25 3.13 4.78 10.20
N ALA A 26 3.58 3.59 9.78
CA ALA A 26 2.78 2.37 9.84
C ALA A 26 2.43 1.99 11.28
N ARG A 27 1.23 1.41 11.46
CA ARG A 27 0.78 0.89 12.74
C ARG A 27 1.57 -0.36 13.13
N THR A 28 1.69 -0.61 14.43
CA THR A 28 2.41 -1.80 14.95
C THR A 28 1.82 -3.11 14.44
N GLN A 29 0.50 -3.21 14.29
CA GLN A 29 -0.14 -4.40 13.73
C GLN A 29 0.31 -4.65 12.29
N THR A 30 0.39 -3.60 11.46
CA THR A 30 0.89 -3.65 10.09
C THR A 30 2.35 -4.09 10.07
N ILE A 31 3.22 -3.46 10.87
CA ILE A 31 4.63 -3.84 10.96
C ILE A 31 4.77 -5.31 11.37
N ARG A 32 4.03 -5.77 12.39
CA ARG A 32 4.04 -7.16 12.83
C ARG A 32 3.62 -8.11 11.72
N ALA A 33 2.52 -7.82 11.03
CA ALA A 33 2.00 -8.68 9.96
C ALA A 33 3.02 -8.87 8.83
N TRP A 34 3.74 -7.81 8.45
CA TRP A 34 4.68 -7.83 7.32
C TRP A 34 6.09 -8.33 7.66
N THR A 35 6.55 -8.10 8.89
CA THR A 35 7.92 -8.43 9.30
C THR A 35 8.01 -9.68 10.17
N GLY A 36 6.91 -10.08 10.82
CA GLY A 36 6.90 -11.16 11.82
C GLY A 36 7.62 -10.80 13.14
N LEU A 37 8.00 -9.54 13.34
CA LEU A 37 8.56 -9.08 14.62
C LEU A 37 7.48 -9.00 15.70
N SER A 38 7.83 -9.31 16.95
CA SER A 38 6.94 -9.13 18.08
C SER A 38 6.73 -7.66 18.43
N ASP A 39 5.60 -7.34 19.07
CA ASP A 39 5.26 -5.98 19.49
C ASP A 39 6.35 -5.38 20.41
N ASP A 40 6.99 -6.19 21.27
CA ASP A 40 8.11 -5.75 22.11
C ASP A 40 9.33 -5.34 21.28
N ARG A 41 9.71 -6.15 20.28
CA ARG A 41 10.83 -5.83 19.39
C ARG A 41 10.57 -4.58 18.58
N ILE A 42 9.35 -4.41 18.07
CA ILE A 42 8.94 -3.19 17.35
C ILE A 42 9.00 -1.97 18.28
N ARG A 43 8.57 -2.12 19.55
CA ARG A 43 8.64 -1.05 20.55
C ARG A 43 10.08 -0.66 20.87
N LYS A 44 10.97 -1.64 21.07
CA LYS A 44 12.41 -1.40 21.30
C LYS A 44 13.06 -0.72 20.09
N LEU A 45 12.77 -1.20 18.88
CA LEU A 45 13.26 -0.61 17.63
C LEU A 45 12.81 0.85 17.49
N TYR A 46 11.53 1.14 17.74
CA TYR A 46 10.99 2.51 17.71
C TYR A 46 11.70 3.43 18.71
N ARG A 47 11.91 2.98 19.96
CA ARG A 47 12.64 3.77 20.97
C ARG A 47 14.07 4.08 20.53
N SER A 48 14.79 3.07 20.03
CA SER A 48 16.16 3.23 19.53
C SER A 48 16.23 4.14 18.31
N TYR A 49 15.22 4.10 17.44
CA TYR A 49 15.15 4.99 16.28
C TYR A 49 14.84 6.42 16.71
N MET A 50 13.88 6.62 17.61
CA MET A 50 13.50 7.95 18.13
C MET A 50 14.60 8.63 18.93
N SER A 51 15.45 7.88 19.64
CA SER A 51 16.61 8.49 20.33
C SER A 51 17.64 9.08 19.36
N GLN A 52 17.63 8.67 18.09
CA GLN A 52 18.55 9.15 17.05
C GLN A 52 17.87 10.06 16.02
N ALA A 53 16.53 10.08 15.98
CA ALA A 53 15.78 10.80 14.97
C ALA A 53 15.74 12.30 15.26
N ARG A 54 16.05 13.12 14.22
CA ARG A 54 15.94 14.59 14.30
C ARG A 54 14.50 15.10 14.34
N ARG A 55 13.53 14.28 13.92
CA ARG A 55 12.10 14.62 13.87
C ARG A 55 11.29 13.56 14.58
N TYR A 56 10.35 14.01 15.41
CA TYR A 56 9.36 13.15 16.03
C TYR A 56 8.46 12.49 14.98
N LEU A 57 8.33 11.17 15.05
CA LEU A 57 7.38 10.43 14.21
C LEU A 57 6.09 10.19 15.01
N PRO A 58 4.94 10.74 14.57
CA PRO A 58 3.69 10.50 15.25
C PRO A 58 3.31 9.01 15.17
N ARG A 59 2.78 8.48 16.26
CA ARG A 59 2.23 7.12 16.31
C ARG A 59 0.71 7.17 16.22
N HIS A 60 0.18 6.71 15.10
CA HIS A 60 -1.25 6.53 14.93
C HIS A 60 -1.77 5.41 15.86
N ARG A 61 -2.79 5.73 16.66
CA ARG A 61 -3.51 4.77 17.52
C ARG A 61 -4.86 4.39 16.89
N GLY A 62 -5.44 3.27 17.32
CA GLY A 62 -6.75 2.78 16.87
C GLY A 62 -6.70 1.69 15.79
N LYS A 63 -7.82 1.48 15.10
CA LYS A 63 -7.99 0.46 14.04
C LYS A 63 -7.40 0.93 12.71
N SER A 64 -6.82 0.00 11.93
CA SER A 64 -6.41 0.27 10.54
C SER A 64 -7.63 0.59 9.66
N PRO A 65 -7.42 1.33 8.55
CA PRO A 65 -8.45 1.56 7.54
C PRO A 65 -9.03 0.24 7.02
N HIS A 66 -10.34 0.22 6.81
CA HIS A 66 -11.09 -0.97 6.37
C HIS A 66 -12.24 -0.66 5.40
N GLN A 67 -12.47 0.61 5.07
CA GLN A 67 -13.57 1.03 4.21
C GLN A 67 -13.07 1.23 2.79
N VAL A 68 -13.43 0.33 1.87
CA VAL A 68 -13.03 0.43 0.45
C VAL A 68 -13.58 1.68 -0.23
N ALA A 69 -14.72 2.20 0.24
CA ALA A 69 -15.32 3.46 -0.20
C ALA A 69 -14.36 4.66 -0.07
N TYR A 70 -13.33 4.58 0.80
CA TYR A 70 -12.30 5.62 0.89
C TYR A 70 -11.64 5.91 -0.47
N PHE A 71 -11.40 4.89 -1.28
CA PHE A 71 -10.72 5.01 -2.56
C PHE A 71 -11.62 5.55 -3.68
N THR A 72 -12.95 5.46 -3.51
CA THR A 72 -13.94 5.83 -4.52
C THR A 72 -14.75 7.08 -4.17
N ARG A 73 -14.61 7.63 -2.95
CA ARG A 73 -15.45 8.74 -2.43
C ARG A 73 -15.34 10.08 -3.16
N SER A 74 -14.27 10.33 -3.91
CA SER A 74 -14.11 11.57 -4.69
C SER A 74 -13.29 11.33 -5.95
N LEU A 75 -13.51 12.13 -7.00
CA LEU A 75 -12.75 12.00 -8.26
C LEU A 75 -11.25 12.17 -8.03
N ARG A 76 -10.83 13.10 -7.16
CA ARG A 76 -9.42 13.29 -6.79
C ARG A 76 -8.84 12.02 -6.15
N LEU A 77 -9.56 11.39 -5.22
CA LEU A 77 -9.08 10.15 -4.61
C LEU A 77 -9.10 8.97 -5.58
N GLN A 78 -10.03 8.93 -6.51
CA GLN A 78 -10.01 7.93 -7.58
C GLN A 78 -8.77 8.09 -8.45
N GLN A 79 -8.36 9.32 -8.78
CA GLN A 79 -7.10 9.58 -9.50
C GLN A 79 -5.87 9.16 -8.68
N GLU A 80 -5.78 9.60 -7.43
CA GLU A 80 -4.70 9.21 -6.51
C GLU A 80 -4.61 7.67 -6.37
N THR A 81 -5.76 7.01 -6.24
CA THR A 81 -5.88 5.55 -6.15
C THR A 81 -5.43 4.88 -7.44
N ALA A 82 -5.84 5.39 -8.61
CA ALA A 82 -5.45 4.85 -9.91
C ALA A 82 -3.93 4.92 -10.12
N VAL A 83 -3.30 6.05 -9.76
CA VAL A 83 -1.84 6.20 -9.82
C VAL A 83 -1.16 5.22 -8.87
N LEU A 84 -1.60 5.17 -7.61
CA LEU A 84 -1.04 4.24 -6.63
C LEU A 84 -1.19 2.77 -7.07
N ALA A 85 -2.36 2.37 -7.55
CA ALA A 85 -2.63 1.02 -8.02
C ALA A 85 -1.79 0.66 -9.25
N SER A 86 -1.57 1.62 -10.16
CA SER A 86 -0.68 1.44 -11.31
C SER A 86 0.75 1.18 -10.87
N VAL A 87 1.27 1.96 -9.89
CA VAL A 87 2.63 1.76 -9.35
C VAL A 87 2.74 0.42 -8.61
N LEU A 88 1.74 0.04 -7.82
CA LEU A 88 1.69 -1.25 -7.13
C LEU A 88 1.71 -2.43 -8.12
N SER A 89 0.98 -2.30 -9.22
CA SER A 89 0.99 -3.29 -10.29
C SER A 89 2.35 -3.33 -11.01
N LEU A 90 2.89 -2.17 -11.38
CA LEU A 90 4.14 -2.05 -12.14
C LEU A 90 5.32 -2.67 -11.37
N LEU A 91 5.38 -2.47 -10.05
CA LEU A 91 6.41 -3.04 -9.19
C LEU A 91 6.10 -4.47 -8.72
N GLY A 92 5.01 -5.08 -9.18
CA GLY A 92 4.67 -6.47 -8.86
C GLY A 92 4.24 -6.70 -7.41
N VAL A 93 3.77 -5.66 -6.70
CA VAL A 93 3.20 -5.81 -5.35
C VAL A 93 1.88 -6.58 -5.41
N VAL A 94 1.05 -6.27 -6.40
CA VAL A 94 -0.24 -6.91 -6.65
C VAL A 94 -0.35 -7.25 -8.13
N PRO A 95 -0.78 -8.48 -8.49
CA PRO A 95 -1.01 -8.81 -9.90
C PRO A 95 -2.26 -8.10 -10.44
N THR A 96 -2.22 -7.67 -11.71
CA THR A 96 -3.35 -7.04 -12.41
C THR A 96 -4.50 -8.00 -12.67
N ALA A 97 -4.18 -9.28 -12.90
CA ALA A 97 -5.14 -10.36 -13.03
C ALA A 97 -4.95 -11.34 -11.87
N PRO A 98 -5.99 -11.67 -11.09
CA PRO A 98 -5.89 -12.72 -10.10
C PRO A 98 -5.65 -14.05 -10.82
N ALA A 99 -4.53 -14.72 -10.54
CA ALA A 99 -4.32 -16.09 -11.00
C ALA A 99 -5.44 -16.96 -10.42
N ALA A 100 -6.16 -17.68 -11.30
CA ALA A 100 -7.29 -18.49 -10.90
C ALA A 100 -6.89 -19.46 -9.77
N GLY A 101 -7.59 -19.38 -8.63
CA GLY A 101 -7.50 -20.37 -7.55
C GLY A 101 -6.45 -20.13 -6.45
N THR A 102 -5.58 -19.11 -6.54
CA THR A 102 -4.61 -18.82 -5.45
C THR A 102 -4.80 -17.41 -4.90
N PRO A 103 -5.18 -17.23 -3.62
CA PRO A 103 -5.19 -15.89 -3.02
C PRO A 103 -3.77 -15.30 -3.10
N ALA A 104 -3.63 -14.09 -3.65
CA ALA A 104 -2.34 -13.44 -3.78
C ALA A 104 -1.76 -13.20 -2.39
N ALA A 105 -0.68 -13.91 -2.07
CA ALA A 105 -0.16 -13.95 -0.71
C ALA A 105 0.37 -12.57 -0.26
N LEU A 106 -0.36 -11.89 0.61
CA LEU A 106 0.15 -10.82 1.45
C LEU A 106 -0.16 -11.26 2.89
N PRO A 107 0.76 -11.16 3.87
CA PRO A 107 2.01 -10.38 3.93
C PRO A 107 3.34 -11.17 3.78
N GLY A 108 4.48 -10.47 3.55
CA GLY A 108 5.84 -11.04 3.50
C GLY A 108 6.96 -10.02 3.25
N LEU A 109 8.23 -10.39 3.51
CA LEU A 109 9.37 -9.45 3.48
C LEU A 109 9.62 -8.83 2.10
N THR A 110 9.80 -9.65 1.06
CA THR A 110 10.06 -9.18 -0.30
C THR A 110 8.94 -8.27 -0.81
N ARG A 111 7.68 -8.65 -0.57
CA ARG A 111 6.53 -7.81 -0.93
C ARG A 111 6.48 -6.52 -0.11
N GLY A 112 6.93 -6.55 1.15
CA GLY A 112 7.00 -5.36 1.99
C GLY A 112 8.01 -4.35 1.46
N GLU A 113 9.15 -4.82 0.95
CA GLU A 113 10.14 -3.96 0.30
C GLU A 113 9.58 -3.30 -0.95
N LEU A 114 8.91 -4.08 -1.82
CA LEU A 114 8.23 -3.58 -3.01
C LEU A 114 7.10 -2.61 -2.66
N LEU A 115 6.35 -2.87 -1.59
CA LEU A 115 5.30 -1.97 -1.09
C LEU A 115 5.88 -0.62 -0.68
N CYS A 116 7.00 -0.60 0.06
CA CYS A 116 7.66 0.65 0.41
C CYS A 116 8.18 1.40 -0.82
N GLN A 117 8.79 0.69 -1.78
CA GLN A 117 9.24 1.31 -3.04
C GLN A 117 8.07 1.91 -3.82
N ALA A 118 6.94 1.20 -3.89
CA ALA A 118 5.73 1.68 -4.55
C ALA A 118 5.16 2.93 -3.87
N PHE A 119 5.08 2.94 -2.55
CA PHE A 119 4.60 4.10 -1.81
C PHE A 119 5.53 5.31 -1.96
N GLU A 120 6.85 5.08 -1.90
CA GLU A 120 7.86 6.14 -2.09
C GLU A 120 7.77 6.74 -3.50
N ALA A 121 7.67 5.91 -4.55
CA ALA A 121 7.48 6.36 -5.93
C ALA A 121 6.15 7.12 -6.09
N TYR A 122 5.06 6.63 -5.50
CA TYR A 122 3.77 7.31 -5.49
C TYR A 122 3.85 8.71 -4.85
N ARG A 123 4.55 8.84 -3.72
CA ARG A 123 4.75 10.13 -3.03
C ARG A 123 5.62 11.10 -3.83
N LEU A 124 6.54 10.60 -4.66
CA LEU A 124 7.29 11.42 -5.61
C LEU A 124 6.42 11.93 -6.76
N LEU A 125 5.55 11.06 -7.32
CA LEU A 125 4.63 11.43 -8.39
C LEU A 125 3.54 12.41 -7.93
N LEU A 126 3.05 12.24 -6.69
CA LEU A 126 1.98 13.05 -6.11
C LEU A 126 2.36 13.55 -4.70
N PRO A 127 3.15 14.63 -4.58
CA PRO A 127 3.59 15.15 -3.28
C PRO A 127 2.45 15.55 -2.34
N ALA A 128 1.34 16.03 -2.91
CA ALA A 128 0.12 16.42 -2.20
C ALA A 128 -0.92 15.30 -2.06
N ALA A 129 -0.51 14.04 -2.24
CA ALA A 129 -1.36 12.87 -2.04
C ALA A 129 -1.89 12.78 -0.60
N GLN A 130 -3.16 12.37 -0.47
CA GLN A 130 -3.85 12.16 0.80
C GLN A 130 -3.80 10.71 1.27
N ILE A 131 -3.58 9.77 0.34
CA ILE A 131 -3.49 8.35 0.66
C ILE A 131 -2.27 8.08 1.54
N SER A 132 -2.52 7.66 2.78
CA SER A 132 -1.46 7.30 3.73
C SER A 132 -0.90 5.90 3.46
N PHE A 133 0.23 5.57 4.11
CA PHE A 133 0.82 4.24 4.00
C PHE A 133 -0.14 3.13 4.48
N GLU A 134 -0.91 3.37 5.55
CA GLU A 134 -1.94 2.43 6.02
C GLU A 134 -3.03 2.19 4.96
N HIS A 135 -3.46 3.22 4.24
CA HIS A 135 -4.39 3.05 3.13
C HIS A 135 -3.72 2.33 1.95
N THR A 136 -2.42 2.51 1.73
CA THR A 136 -1.68 1.78 0.70
C THR A 136 -1.61 0.28 0.99
N VAL A 137 -1.31 -0.10 2.24
CA VAL A 137 -1.36 -1.49 2.70
C VAL A 137 -2.76 -2.06 2.52
N PHE A 138 -3.79 -1.29 2.91
CA PHE A 138 -5.19 -1.70 2.77
C PHE A 138 -5.59 -1.90 1.30
N LEU A 139 -5.25 -0.97 0.41
CA LEU A 139 -5.50 -1.06 -1.02
C LEU A 139 -4.83 -2.30 -1.63
N ALA A 140 -3.54 -2.51 -1.35
CA ALA A 140 -2.80 -3.65 -1.85
C ALA A 140 -3.43 -4.97 -1.39
N THR A 141 -3.85 -5.04 -0.12
CA THR A 141 -4.53 -6.21 0.44
C THR A 141 -5.89 -6.45 -0.22
N ALA A 142 -6.68 -5.40 -0.42
CA ALA A 142 -8.00 -5.49 -1.04
C ALA A 142 -7.91 -5.92 -2.52
N LEU A 143 -6.97 -5.36 -3.28
CA LEU A 143 -6.73 -5.74 -4.68
C LEU A 143 -6.18 -7.17 -4.80
N ALA A 144 -5.29 -7.59 -3.90
CA ALA A 144 -4.75 -8.95 -3.86
C ALA A 144 -5.82 -10.01 -3.54
N ARG A 145 -6.80 -9.67 -2.67
CA ARG A 145 -7.94 -10.54 -2.37
C ARG A 145 -8.95 -10.58 -3.52
N GLY A 146 -9.16 -9.46 -4.21
CA GLY A 146 -10.11 -9.37 -5.33
C GLY A 146 -11.58 -9.58 -4.92
N ASP A 147 -11.88 -9.56 -3.63
CA ASP A 147 -13.22 -9.76 -3.07
C ASP A 147 -14.06 -8.48 -3.19
N GLN A 148 -13.46 -7.33 -2.89
CA GLN A 148 -14.13 -6.03 -2.88
C GLN A 148 -13.62 -5.11 -3.99
N LEU A 149 -12.31 -5.05 -4.22
CA LEU A 149 -11.67 -4.18 -5.21
C LEU A 149 -10.96 -4.99 -6.29
N ARG A 150 -10.99 -4.48 -7.52
CA ARG A 150 -10.30 -5.05 -8.68
C ARG A 150 -9.74 -3.96 -9.57
N PHE A 151 -8.73 -4.33 -10.35
CA PHE A 151 -8.31 -3.54 -11.49
C PHE A 151 -9.41 -3.55 -12.56
N GLY A 152 -9.61 -2.41 -13.18
CA GLY A 152 -10.47 -2.23 -14.34
C GLY A 152 -9.87 -1.18 -15.27
N CYS A 153 -10.57 -0.92 -16.37
CA CYS A 153 -10.19 0.13 -17.31
C CYS A 153 -11.34 1.12 -17.45
N CYS A 154 -10.99 2.37 -17.76
CA CYS A 154 -11.95 3.39 -18.16
C CYS A 154 -12.64 2.99 -19.47
N SER A 155 -13.96 3.15 -19.54
CA SER A 155 -14.74 2.85 -20.76
C SER A 155 -14.36 3.75 -21.94
N ASP A 156 -14.00 5.01 -21.70
CA ASP A 156 -13.67 5.95 -22.78
C ASP A 156 -12.19 5.94 -23.20
N CYS A 157 -11.25 6.01 -22.24
CA CYS A 157 -9.82 6.15 -22.55
C CYS A 157 -8.98 4.89 -22.28
N GLY A 158 -9.57 3.81 -21.75
CA GLY A 158 -8.85 2.58 -21.41
C GLY A 158 -7.89 2.69 -20.21
N GLY A 159 -7.76 3.86 -19.57
CA GLY A 159 -6.86 4.07 -18.43
C GLY A 159 -7.18 3.16 -17.24
N LEU A 160 -6.15 2.72 -16.51
CA LEU A 160 -6.29 1.82 -15.36
C LEU A 160 -7.07 2.49 -14.22
N LEU A 161 -8.06 1.77 -13.69
CA LEU A 161 -8.90 2.18 -12.58
C LEU A 161 -8.90 1.11 -11.48
N VAL A 162 -9.16 1.56 -10.25
CA VAL A 162 -9.58 0.68 -9.16
C VAL A 162 -11.09 0.78 -9.04
N THR A 163 -11.75 -0.37 -9.14
CA THR A 163 -13.21 -0.46 -9.14
C THR A 163 -13.68 -1.50 -8.15
N GLU A 164 -14.90 -1.32 -7.67
CA GLU A 164 -15.55 -2.37 -6.90
C GLU A 164 -15.80 -3.61 -7.78
N ARG A 165 -15.82 -4.79 -7.15
CA ARG A 165 -16.04 -6.06 -7.85
C ARG A 165 -17.36 -6.08 -8.62
N PHE A 166 -18.40 -5.44 -8.09
CA PHE A 166 -19.72 -5.35 -8.69
C PHE A 166 -20.10 -3.87 -8.86
N PRO A 167 -19.59 -3.20 -9.91
CA PRO A 167 -19.88 -1.79 -10.12
C PRO A 167 -21.36 -1.60 -10.49
N LEU A 168 -22.00 -0.58 -9.92
CA LEU A 168 -23.37 -0.20 -10.28
C LEU A 168 -23.46 0.76 -11.47
N ARG A 169 -22.33 1.34 -11.91
CA ARG A 169 -22.26 2.36 -12.97
C ARG A 169 -21.08 2.09 -13.90
N GLU A 170 -21.16 2.66 -15.10
CA GLU A 170 -20.04 2.69 -16.05
C GLU A 170 -18.81 3.35 -15.44
N ARG A 171 -17.64 2.79 -15.78
CA ARG A 171 -16.37 3.09 -15.15
C ARG A 171 -15.66 4.17 -15.95
N ARG A 172 -15.75 5.42 -15.49
CA ARG A 172 -15.02 6.55 -16.07
C ARG A 172 -13.89 6.98 -15.16
N CYS A 173 -12.73 7.29 -15.74
CA CYS A 173 -11.63 7.90 -15.00
C CYS A 173 -11.96 9.34 -14.62
N HIS A 174 -11.24 9.91 -13.66
CA HIS A 174 -11.38 11.32 -13.26
C HIS A 174 -11.42 12.27 -14.46
N HIS A 175 -10.57 12.05 -15.47
CA HIS A 175 -10.46 12.92 -16.63
C HIS A 175 -11.70 12.82 -17.54
N CYS A 176 -12.17 11.61 -17.84
CA CYS A 176 -13.36 11.38 -18.69
C CYS A 176 -14.67 11.68 -17.96
N ALA A 177 -14.69 11.59 -16.63
CA ALA A 177 -15.86 11.90 -15.80
C ALA A 177 -15.99 13.40 -15.49
N SER A 178 -14.88 14.14 -15.53
CA SER A 178 -14.93 15.59 -15.37
C SER A 178 -15.51 16.19 -16.66
N PRO A 179 -16.61 16.97 -16.59
CA PRO A 179 -17.04 17.73 -17.75
C PRO A 179 -15.89 18.68 -18.08
N MET A 180 -15.24 18.45 -19.23
CA MET A 180 -14.36 19.47 -19.80
C MET A 180 -15.22 20.71 -19.94
N HIS A 181 -14.95 21.74 -19.13
CA HIS A 181 -15.34 23.09 -19.50
C HIS A 181 -14.51 23.39 -20.74
N SER A 182 -15.09 23.12 -21.91
CA SER A 182 -14.63 23.66 -23.17
C SER A 182 -14.65 25.18 -23.03
N CYS A 183 -13.47 25.79 -22.98
CA CYS A 183 -13.30 27.18 -23.37
C CYS A 183 -13.45 27.30 -24.88
#